data_AF-A0A1M4WZK0-F1
#
_entry.id   AF-A0A1M4WZK0-F1
#
_cell.length_a   1.000
_cell.length_b   1.000
_cell.length_c   1.000
_cell.angle_alpha   90.00
_cell.angle_beta   90.00
_cell.angle_gamma   90.00
#
_symmetry.space_group_name_H-M   'P 1'
#
loop_
_entity.id
_entity.type
_entity.pdbx_description
1 polymer ?
#
loop_
_entity_poly.entity_id
_entity_poly.type
_entity_poly.pdbx_seq_one_letter_code
_entity_poly.pdbx_strand_id
1 'polypeptide(L)'
;MQRTATYGCQERKTMGKFILLLLITFLFQGCSKEKRKLVRGTVIMQQGCAPGAWLIKLTDPDPKRFSFLCNKETSIISSAIYHCGNAVYILSMPASMAQVGKKVKFSLWTDKGPYCFSSNLAPHHLEVQDLSEE
;
A
#
# COMPACT_ATOMS: atom_id res chain seq x y z
N MET A 1 -64.99 52.72 -20.70
CA MET A 1 -64.48 51.42 -21.19
C MET A 1 -63.00 51.34 -20.80
N GLN A 2 -62.66 50.58 -19.75
CA GLN A 2 -61.99 49.25 -19.81
C GLN A 2 -60.51 49.38 -20.28
N ARG A 3 -59.45 48.96 -19.57
CA ARG A 3 -59.26 47.91 -18.54
C ARG A 3 -58.15 48.26 -17.55
N THR A 4 -58.26 47.58 -16.41
CA THR A 4 -57.40 47.39 -15.24
C THR A 4 -56.09 46.62 -15.48
N ALA A 5 -55.23 46.68 -14.44
CA ALA A 5 -54.37 45.60 -13.90
C ALA A 5 -52.94 45.44 -14.48
N THR A 6 -51.83 45.17 -13.75
CA THR A 6 -51.58 44.77 -12.34
C THR A 6 -50.08 44.51 -12.06
N TYR A 7 -49.67 44.57 -10.77
CA TYR A 7 -48.63 43.79 -10.02
C TYR A 7 -47.22 43.58 -10.65
N GLY A 8 -46.08 43.64 -9.96
CA GLY A 8 -45.77 43.55 -8.54
C GLY A 8 -44.25 43.35 -8.34
N CYS A 9 -43.82 43.45 -7.08
CA CYS A 9 -42.49 43.12 -6.53
C CYS A 9 -41.90 41.80 -7.06
N GLN A 10 -40.56 41.63 -7.07
CA GLN A 10 -39.84 40.95 -5.97
C GLN A 10 -38.33 40.76 -6.21
N GLU A 11 -37.58 41.11 -5.17
CA GLU A 11 -36.37 40.47 -4.61
C GLU A 11 -35.22 39.99 -5.51
N ARG A 12 -34.17 40.81 -5.57
CA ARG A 12 -32.77 40.33 -5.63
C ARG A 12 -32.38 39.68 -4.28
N LYS A 13 -32.70 38.40 -4.09
CA LYS A 13 -32.12 37.59 -2.99
C LYS A 13 -31.85 36.15 -3.42
N THR A 14 -31.08 35.97 -4.49
CA THR A 14 -30.74 34.63 -4.98
C THR A 14 -29.27 34.45 -5.34
N MET A 15 -28.38 35.38 -4.99
CA MET A 15 -26.94 35.23 -5.30
C MET A 15 -26.10 34.75 -4.11
N GLY A 16 -26.43 35.14 -2.87
CA GLY A 16 -25.66 34.74 -1.68
C GLY A 16 -25.78 33.26 -1.30
N LYS A 17 -26.88 32.60 -1.66
CA LYS A 17 -27.12 31.18 -1.34
C LYS A 17 -26.32 30.23 -2.24
N PHE A 18 -25.98 30.63 -3.46
CA PHE A 18 -25.18 29.82 -4.38
C PHE A 18 -23.70 29.77 -4.00
N ILE A 19 -23.16 30.88 -3.47
CA ILE A 19 -21.75 30.95 -3.04
C ILE A 19 -21.51 30.07 -1.81
N LEU A 20 -22.46 30.03 -0.87
CA LEU A 20 -22.35 29.20 0.34
C LEU A 20 -22.40 27.70 0.01
N LEU A 21 -23.19 27.30 -0.99
CA LEU A 21 -23.33 25.90 -1.43
C LEU A 21 -22.05 25.37 -2.12
N LEU A 22 -21.32 26.23 -2.84
CA LEU A 22 -20.03 25.89 -3.48
C LEU A 22 -18.88 25.76 -2.47
N LEU A 23 -18.94 26.48 -1.35
CA LEU A 23 -17.93 26.39 -0.28
C LEU A 23 -18.05 25.09 0.54
N ILE A 24 -19.27 24.56 0.67
CA ILE A 24 -19.52 23.32 1.44
C ILE A 24 -19.07 22.08 0.65
N THR A 25 -19.19 22.07 -0.68
CA THR A 25 -18.77 20.92 -1.50
C THR A 25 -17.25 20.75 -1.59
N PHE A 26 -16.47 21.81 -1.36
CA PHE A 26 -15.00 21.75 -1.32
C PHE A 26 -14.45 21.07 -0.05
N LEU A 27 -15.22 21.07 1.06
CA LEU A 27 -14.79 20.45 2.32
C LEU A 27 -14.94 18.92 2.33
N PHE A 28 -15.66 18.34 1.36
CA PHE A 28 -15.87 16.88 1.26
C PHE A 28 -14.92 16.20 0.26
N GLN A 29 -14.05 16.94 -0.42
CA GLN A 29 -13.02 16.32 -1.26
C GLN A 29 -11.83 15.88 -0.41
N GLY A 30 -11.85 14.60 -0.02
CA GLY A 30 -10.61 13.84 -0.10
C GLY A 30 -10.02 13.30 1.20
N CYS A 31 -10.82 12.67 2.06
CA CYS A 31 -10.27 11.56 2.85
C CYS A 31 -10.47 10.26 2.06
N SER A 32 -9.77 10.14 0.92
CA SER A 32 -9.67 8.87 0.21
C SER A 32 -8.88 7.95 1.11
N LYS A 33 -9.55 6.97 1.75
CA LYS A 33 -8.86 5.88 2.45
C LYS A 33 -8.04 5.14 1.40
N GLU A 34 -6.78 5.54 1.25
CA GLU A 34 -5.81 4.84 0.45
C GLU A 34 -5.75 3.41 0.98
N LYS A 35 -6.33 2.47 0.24
CA LYS A 35 -6.34 1.04 0.59
C LYS A 35 -4.92 0.50 0.34
N ARG A 36 -3.98 0.85 1.21
CA ARG A 36 -2.60 0.37 1.11
C ARG A 36 -2.60 -1.16 1.09
N LYS A 37 -1.83 -1.74 0.17
CA LYS A 37 -1.76 -3.18 -0.03
C LYS A 37 -1.04 -3.83 1.15
N LEU A 38 -1.78 -4.35 2.13
CA LEU A 38 -1.19 -5.00 3.30
C LEU A 38 -0.53 -6.35 2.94
N VAL A 39 0.75 -6.50 3.26
CA VAL A 39 1.54 -7.73 3.20
C VAL A 39 1.57 -8.37 4.59
N ARG A 40 1.52 -9.70 4.64
CA ARG A 40 1.61 -10.49 5.88
C ARG A 40 2.62 -11.62 5.71
N GLY A 41 3.37 -11.90 6.77
CA GLY A 41 4.34 -12.98 6.76
C GLY A 41 4.78 -13.41 8.14
N THR A 42 5.67 -14.39 8.16
CA THR A 42 6.32 -14.91 9.37
C THR A 42 7.83 -14.78 9.21
N VAL A 43 8.48 -14.24 10.24
CA VAL A 43 9.93 -14.13 10.31
C VAL A 43 10.52 -15.53 10.45
N ILE A 44 11.43 -15.89 9.55
CA ILE A 44 12.06 -17.21 9.55
C ILE A 44 13.42 -17.14 10.23
N MET A 45 14.31 -16.29 9.75
CA MET A 45 15.65 -16.11 10.31
C MET A 45 16.31 -14.86 9.73
N GLN A 46 17.42 -14.46 10.34
CA GLN A 46 18.30 -13.45 9.74
C GLN A 46 19.16 -14.13 8.68
N GLN A 47 18.89 -13.81 7.42
CA GLN A 47 19.53 -14.37 6.24
C GLN A 47 19.30 -13.42 5.06
N GLY A 48 20.24 -13.37 4.13
CA GLY A 48 20.13 -12.63 2.88
C GLY A 48 21.51 -12.29 2.35
N CYS A 49 21.55 -11.69 1.16
CA CYS A 49 22.81 -11.24 0.56
C CYS A 49 23.25 -9.87 1.10
N ALA A 50 22.30 -9.08 1.58
CA ALA A 50 22.59 -7.86 2.33
C ALA A 50 22.79 -8.16 3.82
N PRO A 51 23.83 -7.58 4.47
CA PRO A 51 24.04 -7.70 5.91
C PRO A 51 22.80 -7.26 6.68
N GLY A 52 22.43 -8.03 7.70
CA GLY A 52 21.31 -7.70 8.59
C GLY A 52 19.93 -8.05 8.05
N ALA A 53 19.81 -8.56 6.82
CA ALA A 53 18.53 -8.88 6.20
C ALA A 53 17.78 -10.02 6.93
N TRP A 54 16.45 -9.91 6.96
CA TRP A 54 15.56 -10.90 7.57
C TRP A 54 14.71 -11.59 6.51
N LEU A 55 14.76 -12.92 6.49
CA LEU A 55 13.93 -13.74 5.60
C LEU A 55 12.52 -13.87 6.16
N ILE A 56 11.54 -13.48 5.36
CA ILE A 56 10.11 -13.53 5.69
C ILE A 56 9.38 -14.46 4.73
N LYS A 57 8.70 -15.47 5.27
CA LYS A 57 7.74 -16.28 4.51
C LYS A 57 6.41 -15.55 4.45
N LEU A 58 5.89 -15.31 3.25
CA LEU A 58 4.59 -14.66 3.09
C LEU A 58 3.45 -15.64 3.39
N THR A 59 2.38 -15.11 4.00
CA THR A 59 1.18 -15.89 4.30
C THR A 59 0.31 -16.08 3.06
N ASP A 60 0.06 -14.99 2.33
CA ASP A 60 -0.80 -14.96 1.15
C ASP A 60 -0.04 -14.34 -0.05
N PRO A 61 0.95 -15.05 -0.63
CA PRO A 61 1.72 -14.54 -1.75
C PRO A 61 0.86 -14.47 -3.02
N ASP A 62 0.79 -13.28 -3.62
CA ASP A 62 0.07 -13.03 -4.86
C ASP A 62 0.87 -12.07 -5.77
N PRO A 63 1.49 -12.57 -6.86
CA PRO A 63 2.29 -11.74 -7.76
C PRO A 63 1.43 -10.75 -8.58
N LYS A 64 0.11 -10.97 -8.70
CA LYS A 64 -0.79 -9.97 -9.29
C LYS A 64 -1.00 -8.80 -8.34
N ARG A 65 -0.93 -9.04 -7.03
CA ARG A 65 -1.09 -8.02 -5.99
C ARG A 65 0.23 -7.31 -5.68
N PHE A 66 1.33 -8.06 -5.64
CA PHE A 66 2.63 -7.61 -5.18
C PHE A 66 3.70 -7.80 -6.27
N SER A 67 4.16 -6.70 -6.87
CA SER A 67 5.07 -6.71 -8.01
C SER A 67 6.48 -7.22 -7.69
N PHE A 68 6.88 -7.24 -6.41
CA PHE A 68 8.16 -7.80 -5.96
C PHE A 68 8.17 -9.34 -5.96
N LEU A 69 7.02 -9.97 -6.21
CA LEU A 69 6.95 -11.42 -6.34
C LEU A 69 7.08 -11.85 -7.79
N CYS A 70 7.84 -12.91 -8.03
CA CYS A 70 7.90 -13.54 -9.33
C CYS A 70 6.58 -14.27 -9.66
N ASN A 71 6.21 -14.29 -10.95
CA ASN A 71 5.12 -15.13 -11.42
C ASN A 71 5.45 -16.62 -11.29
N LYS A 72 4.48 -17.42 -10.85
CA LYS A 72 4.61 -18.88 -10.66
C LYS A 72 4.91 -19.66 -11.95
N GLU A 73 4.77 -19.06 -13.13
CA GLU A 73 4.99 -19.72 -14.42
C GLU A 73 6.47 -19.97 -14.75
N THR A 74 7.39 -19.27 -14.09
CA THR A 74 8.80 -19.69 -14.08
C THR A 74 8.91 -20.94 -13.22
N SER A 75 8.91 -22.10 -13.89
CA SER A 75 9.22 -23.43 -13.36
C SER A 75 10.16 -23.35 -12.15
N ILE A 76 9.58 -23.37 -10.95
CA ILE A 76 10.33 -23.31 -9.70
C ILE A 76 10.89 -24.72 -9.46
N ILE A 77 11.87 -25.12 -10.29
CA ILE A 77 12.73 -26.29 -10.10
C ILE A 77 13.83 -25.92 -9.10
N SER A 78 13.47 -25.16 -8.08
CA SER A 78 14.36 -24.77 -7.02
C SER A 78 13.91 -25.56 -5.81
N SER A 79 14.74 -26.50 -5.37
CA SER A 79 14.62 -27.22 -4.09
C SER A 79 14.56 -26.31 -2.86
N ALA A 80 14.73 -24.99 -3.05
CA ALA A 80 14.58 -24.01 -2.00
C ALA A 80 13.10 -23.86 -1.56
N ILE A 81 12.87 -24.11 -0.28
CA ILE A 81 11.59 -23.90 0.41
C ILE A 81 11.14 -22.42 0.33
N TYR A 82 12.11 -21.49 0.23
CA TYR A 82 11.89 -20.05 0.13
C TYR A 82 12.47 -19.49 -1.16
N HIS A 83 11.64 -18.77 -1.92
CA HIS A 83 11.98 -18.22 -3.24
C HIS A 83 11.17 -16.93 -3.51
N CYS A 84 11.44 -16.23 -4.60
CA CYS A 84 10.81 -14.95 -4.94
C CYS A 84 9.30 -15.00 -5.19
N GLY A 85 8.69 -16.19 -5.20
CA GLY A 85 7.24 -16.35 -5.33
C GLY A 85 6.52 -16.47 -3.99
N ASN A 86 7.24 -16.69 -2.89
CA ASN A 86 6.64 -16.96 -1.58
C ASN A 86 7.35 -16.27 -0.40
N ALA A 87 8.48 -15.60 -0.63
CA ALA A 87 9.29 -15.01 0.42
C ALA A 87 9.95 -13.71 -0.05
N VAL A 88 10.40 -12.92 0.94
CA VAL A 88 11.15 -11.66 0.76
C VAL A 88 12.22 -11.54 1.83
N TYR A 89 13.25 -10.75 1.56
CA TYR A 89 14.20 -10.27 2.55
C TYR A 89 13.82 -8.86 2.99
N ILE A 90 13.91 -8.54 4.29
CA ILE A 90 13.72 -7.18 4.81
C ILE A 90 15.05 -6.64 5.34
N LEU A 91 15.52 -5.52 4.78
CA LEU A 91 16.81 -4.89 5.12
C LEU A 91 16.77 -4.13 6.45
N SER A 92 15.74 -3.30 6.63
CA SER A 92 15.60 -2.40 7.78
C SER A 92 14.49 -2.89 8.69
N MET A 93 14.58 -4.14 9.13
CA MET A 93 13.56 -4.77 9.96
C MET A 93 13.45 -4.01 11.30
N PRO A 94 12.28 -3.45 11.66
CA PRO A 94 12.10 -2.85 12.98
C PRO A 94 12.44 -3.84 14.08
N ALA A 95 13.08 -3.38 15.16
CA ALA A 95 13.44 -4.24 16.29
C ALA A 95 12.22 -4.94 16.90
N SER A 96 11.07 -4.26 16.90
CA SER A 96 9.79 -4.82 17.32
C SER A 96 9.34 -6.00 16.46
N MET A 97 9.80 -6.14 15.22
CA MET A 97 9.45 -7.22 14.30
C MET A 97 10.55 -8.27 14.16
N ALA A 98 11.81 -7.96 14.51
CA ALA A 98 13.00 -8.78 14.30
C ALA A 98 13.14 -9.98 15.26
N GLN A 99 12.16 -10.89 15.24
CA GLN A 99 12.14 -12.10 16.07
C GLN A 99 11.67 -13.30 15.26
N VAL A 100 12.43 -14.40 15.28
CA VAL A 100 12.07 -15.66 14.61
C VAL A 100 10.69 -16.16 15.07
N GLY A 101 9.86 -16.61 14.12
CA GLY A 101 8.50 -17.07 14.34
C GLY A 101 7.45 -15.96 14.49
N LYS A 102 7.87 -14.69 14.57
CA LYS A 102 6.94 -13.57 14.73
C LYS A 102 6.11 -13.37 13.46
N LYS A 103 4.81 -13.13 13.64
CA LYS A 103 3.92 -12.69 12.57
C LYS A 103 4.09 -11.19 12.35
N VAL A 104 4.37 -10.80 11.12
CA VAL A 104 4.62 -9.42 10.73
C VAL A 104 3.63 -8.96 9.67
N LYS A 105 3.36 -7.67 9.67
CA LYS A 105 2.49 -7.00 8.70
C LYS A 105 3.14 -5.68 8.29
N PHE A 106 3.13 -5.38 7.01
CA PHE A 106 3.65 -4.12 6.49
C PHE A 106 2.86 -3.69 5.26
N SER A 107 2.78 -2.39 5.01
CA SER A 107 2.00 -1.80 3.91
C SER A 107 2.79 -0.76 3.12
N LEU A 108 3.95 -0.33 3.63
CA LEU A 108 4.90 0.56 2.98
C LEU A 108 6.23 -0.18 2.81
N TRP A 109 6.70 -0.23 1.57
CA TRP A 109 8.00 -0.81 1.25
C TRP A 109 8.55 -0.18 -0.02
N THR A 110 9.87 -0.20 -0.14
CA THR A 110 10.58 0.01 -1.40
C THR A 110 11.19 -1.31 -1.83
N ASP A 111 10.86 -1.77 -3.04
CA ASP A 111 11.52 -2.94 -3.63
C ASP A 111 12.90 -2.55 -4.14
N LYS A 112 13.94 -3.17 -3.58
CA LYS A 112 15.34 -2.99 -3.99
C LYS A 112 15.76 -4.07 -4.99
N GLY A 113 14.88 -5.01 -5.32
CA GLY A 113 15.12 -6.10 -6.26
C GLY A 113 15.89 -7.28 -5.65
N PRO A 114 16.29 -8.24 -6.49
CA PRO A 114 17.10 -9.37 -6.05
C PRO A 114 18.56 -8.94 -5.86
N TYR A 115 18.99 -8.70 -4.62
CA TYR A 115 20.41 -8.43 -4.30
C TYR A 115 21.29 -9.68 -4.41
N CYS A 116 20.69 -10.87 -4.40
CA CYS A 116 21.43 -12.10 -4.54
C CYS A 116 21.73 -12.35 -6.02
N PHE A 117 22.96 -12.05 -6.44
CA PHE A 117 23.47 -12.26 -7.81
C PHE A 117 23.40 -13.71 -8.31
N SER A 118 23.02 -14.68 -7.47
CA SER A 118 23.01 -16.10 -7.79
C SER A 118 21.76 -16.60 -8.50
N SER A 119 20.62 -15.90 -8.45
CA SER A 119 19.39 -16.36 -9.13
C SER A 119 18.28 -15.30 -9.20
N ASN A 120 17.64 -15.17 -10.36
CA ASN A 120 16.38 -14.42 -10.51
C ASN A 120 15.20 -15.04 -9.75
N LEU A 121 15.38 -16.25 -9.18
CA LEU A 121 14.40 -16.92 -8.33
C LEU A 121 14.59 -16.59 -6.83
N ALA A 122 15.64 -15.84 -6.47
CA ALA A 122 15.92 -15.47 -5.10
C ALA A 122 14.92 -14.43 -4.58
N PRO A 123 14.47 -14.50 -3.32
CA PRO A 123 13.61 -13.48 -2.72
C PRO A 123 14.16 -12.05 -2.93
N HIS A 124 13.27 -11.11 -3.25
CA HIS A 124 13.62 -9.70 -3.37
C HIS A 124 13.95 -9.10 -2.00
N HIS A 125 14.80 -8.09 -1.99
CA HIS A 125 15.09 -7.31 -0.79
C HIS A 125 14.17 -6.10 -0.74
N LEU A 126 13.43 -5.98 0.35
CA LEU A 126 12.53 -4.89 0.64
C LEU A 126 13.10 -4.03 1.74
N GLU A 127 12.97 -2.72 1.57
CA GLU A 127 13.12 -1.76 2.64
C GLU A 127 11.74 -1.41 3.16
N VAL A 128 11.42 -1.84 4.38
CA VAL A 128 10.14 -1.54 5.03
C VAL A 128 10.31 -0.27 5.86
N GLN A 129 9.38 0.67 5.70
CA GLN A 129 9.33 1.86 6.55
C GLN A 129 8.58 1.50 7.82
N ASP A 130 9.17 1.82 8.97
CA ASP A 130 8.44 1.72 10.24
C ASP A 130 7.31 2.76 10.23
N LEU A 131 6.12 2.32 10.61
CA LEU A 131 4.96 3.19 10.81
C LEU A 131 4.82 3.59 12.28
N SER A 132 5.83 3.34 13.11
CA SER A 132 5.87 3.80 14.49
C SER A 132 6.13 5.32 14.58
N GLU A 133 5.28 6.13 13.95
CA GLU A 133 5.14 7.57 14.17
C GLU A 133 3.95 8.10 13.33
N GLU A 134 2.73 7.66 13.67
CA GLU A 134 1.50 8.45 13.49
C GLU A 134 0.76 8.52 14.84
#